data_AF-A0A965RQ10-F1
#
_entry.id   AF-A0A965RQ10-F1
#
_cell.length_a   1.000
_cell.length_b   1.000
_cell.length_c   1.000
_cell.angle_alpha   90.00
_cell.angle_beta   90.00
_cell.angle_gamma   90.00
#
_symmetry.space_group_name_H-M   'P 1'
#
loop_
_entity.id
_entity.type
_entity.pdbx_description
1 polymer ?
#
loop_
_entity_poly.entity_id
_entity_poly.type
_entity_poly.pdbx_seq_one_letter_code
_entity_poly.pdbx_strand_id
1 'polypeptide(L)'
;MKYYLLALLFSVSALGTDVLNVGIRVNLEYSDLNSHCKLSALNEPFRLAVQIKDGGVVRARLKKENRFGTPIIRDFREEELRGIEVIEEAGLMWIKEMVLSAETLNLFLFAGEGFGKDSCVPPQEVKRAQLNRVHFDFGVDSVGYLLPHLLNSNEEALRGESPEGNPFQIKLSLTQDRR
;
A
#
# COMPACT_ATOMS: atom_id res chain seq x y z
N MET A 1 16.73 -16.85 63.05
CA MET A 1 15.91 -16.03 62.14
C MET A 1 16.50 -16.13 60.74
N LYS A 2 15.78 -16.73 59.79
CA LYS A 2 16.18 -16.81 58.37
C LYS A 2 15.16 -16.00 57.56
N TYR A 3 15.58 -14.87 57.02
CA TYR A 3 14.79 -14.12 56.05
C TYR A 3 15.31 -14.48 54.66
N TYR A 4 14.54 -15.29 53.93
CA TYR A 4 14.77 -15.49 52.51
C TYR A 4 14.15 -14.31 51.77
N LEU A 5 15.02 -13.45 51.25
CA LEU A 5 14.65 -12.38 50.34
C LEU A 5 14.28 -13.01 48.99
N LEU A 6 12.99 -13.18 48.74
CA LEU A 6 12.47 -13.60 47.43
C LEU A 6 12.56 -12.38 46.50
N ALA A 7 13.63 -12.29 45.71
CA ALA A 7 13.72 -11.33 44.61
C ALA A 7 12.86 -11.85 43.45
N LEU A 8 11.65 -11.32 43.31
CA LEU A 8 10.82 -11.45 42.11
C LEU A 8 11.51 -10.70 40.98
N LEU A 9 12.22 -11.44 40.14
CA LEU A 9 12.71 -10.97 38.85
C LEU A 9 11.50 -10.80 37.92
N PHE A 10 10.96 -9.59 37.84
CA PHE A 10 10.09 -9.19 36.74
C PHE A 10 10.95 -9.13 35.48
N SER A 11 10.96 -10.23 34.72
CA SER A 11 11.42 -10.23 33.34
C SER A 11 10.46 -9.38 32.53
N VAL A 12 10.82 -8.12 32.30
CA VAL A 12 10.21 -7.29 31.27
C VAL A 12 10.61 -7.93 29.95
N SER A 13 9.72 -8.77 29.40
CA SER A 13 9.86 -9.25 28.04
C SER A 13 9.98 -8.04 27.13
N ALA A 14 11.15 -7.85 26.51
CA ALA A 14 11.28 -6.92 25.42
C ALA A 14 10.33 -7.39 24.32
N LEU A 15 9.17 -6.74 24.21
CA LEU A 15 8.20 -6.98 23.16
C LEU A 15 8.90 -6.71 21.83
N GLY A 16 9.19 -7.79 21.09
CA GLY A 16 9.78 -7.73 19.77
C GLY A 16 8.90 -6.89 18.85
N THR A 17 9.53 -6.09 18.00
CA THR A 17 8.81 -5.44 16.90
C THR A 17 9.04 -6.25 15.64
N ASP A 18 7.96 -6.70 15.01
CA ASP A 18 8.03 -7.40 13.74
C ASP A 18 8.03 -6.41 12.57
N VAL A 19 8.64 -6.81 11.46
CA VAL A 19 8.73 -5.99 10.25
C VAL A 19 8.27 -6.80 9.05
N LEU A 20 7.22 -6.34 8.39
CA LEU A 20 6.73 -6.85 7.12
C LEU A 20 7.27 -5.98 5.98
N ASN A 21 7.91 -6.60 4.98
CA ASN A 21 8.31 -5.93 3.74
C ASN A 21 7.59 -6.57 2.56
N VAL A 22 6.84 -5.77 1.80
CA VAL A 22 6.11 -6.23 0.61
C VAL A 22 6.32 -5.26 -0.56
N GLY A 23 6.37 -5.80 -1.77
CA GLY A 23 6.20 -5.03 -2.98
C GLY A 23 4.72 -4.72 -3.20
N ILE A 24 4.39 -3.50 -3.56
CA ILE A 24 3.06 -3.05 -3.97
C ILE A 24 3.16 -2.62 -5.43
N ARG A 25 2.56 -3.41 -6.32
CA ARG A 25 2.42 -3.07 -7.73
C ARG A 25 1.08 -2.36 -7.92
N VAL A 26 1.10 -1.32 -8.74
CA VAL A 26 -0.10 -0.54 -9.06
C VAL A 26 -0.60 -0.95 -10.43
N ASN A 27 -1.84 -1.42 -10.50
CA ASN A 27 -2.55 -1.61 -11.76
C ASN A 27 -3.50 -0.43 -11.93
N LEU A 28 -3.34 0.28 -13.05
CA LEU A 28 -4.12 1.47 -13.32
C LEU A 28 -4.69 1.39 -14.73
N GLU A 29 -5.97 1.68 -14.88
CA GLU A 29 -6.62 1.83 -16.17
C GLU A 29 -7.36 3.17 -16.19
N TYR A 30 -6.97 4.04 -17.11
CA TYR A 30 -7.60 5.34 -17.31
C TYR A 30 -8.43 5.32 -18.59
N SER A 31 -9.60 5.96 -18.53
CA SER A 31 -10.49 6.10 -19.68
C SER A 31 -11.25 7.42 -19.59
N ASP A 32 -11.34 8.13 -20.71
CA ASP A 32 -12.26 9.23 -20.94
C ASP A 32 -12.89 9.09 -22.34
N LEU A 33 -13.55 10.14 -22.84
CA LEU A 33 -14.18 10.13 -24.17
C LEU A 33 -13.17 10.08 -25.33
N ASN A 34 -11.93 10.49 -25.10
CA ASN A 34 -10.94 10.74 -26.16
C ASN A 34 -9.74 9.77 -26.09
N SER A 35 -9.57 9.09 -24.97
CA SER A 35 -8.36 8.36 -24.64
C SER A 35 -8.62 7.20 -23.69
N HIS A 36 -7.81 6.17 -23.84
CA HIS A 36 -7.79 5.01 -22.98
C HIS A 36 -6.35 4.56 -22.83
N CYS A 37 -5.91 4.34 -21.59
CA CYS A 37 -4.60 3.79 -21.32
C CYS A 37 -4.65 2.80 -20.16
N LYS A 38 -3.65 1.91 -20.12
CA LYS A 38 -3.51 0.91 -19.06
C LYS A 38 -2.06 0.76 -18.64
N LEU A 39 -1.79 0.94 -17.35
CA LEU A 39 -0.54 0.58 -16.70
C LEU A 39 -0.68 -0.85 -16.19
N SER A 40 -0.04 -1.79 -16.89
CA SER A 40 0.08 -3.17 -16.41
C SER A 40 1.18 -3.29 -15.36
N ALA A 41 1.10 -4.32 -14.51
CA ALA A 41 2.00 -4.66 -13.39
C ALA A 41 3.52 -4.79 -13.70
N LEU A 42 3.99 -4.40 -14.89
CA LEU A 42 5.39 -4.42 -15.30
C LEU A 42 6.22 -3.24 -14.74
N ASN A 43 5.57 -2.28 -14.08
CA ASN A 43 6.25 -1.21 -13.35
C ASN A 43 6.98 -1.76 -12.11
N GLU A 44 8.11 -1.16 -11.74
CA GLU A 44 8.80 -1.50 -10.50
C GLU A 44 7.87 -1.25 -9.30
N PRO A 45 7.75 -2.24 -8.39
CA PRO A 45 6.85 -2.12 -7.25
C PRO A 45 7.33 -1.03 -6.30
N PHE A 46 6.38 -0.38 -5.62
CA PHE A 46 6.71 0.31 -4.38
C PHE A 46 7.11 -0.72 -3.34
N ARG A 47 8.16 -0.47 -2.56
CA ARG A 47 8.50 -1.26 -1.38
C ARG A 47 7.83 -0.64 -0.16
N LEU A 48 6.88 -1.36 0.41
CA LEU A 48 6.20 -1.00 1.65
C LEU A 48 6.81 -1.80 2.80
N ALA A 49 7.41 -1.08 3.75
CA ALA A 49 7.89 -1.61 5.01
C ALA A 49 6.92 -1.22 6.12
N VAL A 50 6.41 -2.19 6.86
CA VAL A 50 5.44 -2.02 7.95
C VAL A 50 6.05 -2.58 9.22
N GLN A 51 6.13 -1.76 10.26
CA GLN A 51 6.54 -2.16 11.60
C GLN A 51 5.29 -2.44 12.44
N ILE A 52 5.25 -3.62 13.04
CA ILE A 52 4.16 -4.12 13.84
C ILE A 52 4.63 -4.24 15.28
N LYS A 53 3.80 -3.77 16.21
CA LYS A 53 4.05 -3.88 17.64
C LYS A 53 2.71 -4.07 18.33
N ASP A 54 2.65 -5.02 19.26
CA ASP A 54 1.46 -5.32 20.05
C ASP A 54 0.22 -5.60 19.18
N GLY A 55 0.41 -6.25 18.03
CA GLY A 55 -0.64 -6.59 17.06
C GLY A 55 -1.13 -5.43 16.17
N GLY A 56 -0.54 -4.23 16.31
CA GLY A 56 -0.90 -3.05 15.52
C GLY A 56 0.24 -2.50 14.68
N VAL A 57 -0.08 -1.81 13.59
CA VAL A 57 0.89 -1.11 12.75
C VAL A 57 1.30 0.21 13.43
N VAL A 58 2.58 0.33 13.80
CA VAL A 58 3.11 1.52 14.48
C VAL A 58 3.94 2.42 13.58
N ARG A 59 4.42 1.89 12.45
CA ARG A 59 5.15 2.66 11.44
C ARG A 59 4.96 2.00 10.09
N ALA A 60 4.80 2.80 9.04
CA ALA A 60 4.86 2.32 7.68
C ALA A 60 5.62 3.30 6.79
N ARG A 61 6.44 2.77 5.89
CA ARG A 61 7.22 3.54 4.93
C ARG A 61 7.07 2.92 3.55
N LEU A 62 6.69 3.75 2.59
CA LEU A 62 6.60 3.41 1.19
C LEU A 62 7.78 4.03 0.45
N LYS A 63 8.48 3.22 -0.34
CA LYS A 63 9.62 3.64 -1.15
C LYS A 63 9.40 3.22 -2.60
N LYS A 64 9.72 4.09 -3.55
CA LYS A 64 9.88 3.70 -4.96
C LYS A 64 11.24 4.16 -5.45
N GLU A 65 12.01 3.21 -5.96
CA GLU A 65 13.24 3.54 -6.66
C GLU A 65 12.88 4.23 -7.97
N ASN A 66 13.69 5.22 -8.35
CA ASN A 66 13.58 5.86 -9.65
C ASN A 66 14.93 5.67 -10.36
N ARG A 67 14.93 4.95 -11.48
CA ARG A 67 16.16 4.65 -12.24
C ARG A 67 16.91 5.90 -12.71
N PHE A 68 16.19 7.01 -12.87
CA PHE A 68 16.74 8.24 -13.46
C PHE A 68 16.58 9.46 -12.56
N GLY A 69 16.23 9.30 -11.28
CA GLY A 69 15.93 10.42 -10.39
C GLY A 69 16.00 10.08 -8.90
N THR A 70 15.55 11.01 -8.07
CA THR A 70 15.48 10.81 -6.62
C THR A 70 14.43 9.75 -6.28
N PRO A 71 14.73 8.79 -5.39
CA PRO A 71 13.73 7.83 -4.94
C PRO A 71 12.59 8.56 -4.22
N ILE A 72 11.36 8.09 -4.46
CA ILE A 72 10.19 8.56 -3.72
C ILE A 72 10.20 7.82 -2.39
N ILE A 73 10.20 8.57 -1.28
CA ILE A 73 10.10 8.00 0.07
C ILE A 73 8.97 8.72 0.80
N ARG A 74 8.05 7.95 1.36
CA ARG A 74 6.92 8.46 2.13
C ARG A 74 6.77 7.68 3.42
N ASP A 75 6.79 8.38 4.54
CA ASP A 75 6.34 7.85 5.83
C ASP A 75 4.82 8.07 5.95
N PHE A 76 4.11 7.04 6.41
CA PHE A 76 2.66 7.09 6.59
C PHE A 76 2.32 7.88 7.85
N ARG A 77 1.27 8.70 7.78
CA ARG A 77 0.75 9.45 8.94
C ARG A 77 -0.05 8.52 9.83
N GLU A 78 -0.22 8.88 11.10
CA GLU A 78 -0.93 8.07 12.10
C GLU A 78 -2.33 7.64 11.63
N GLU A 79 -3.06 8.52 10.94
CA GLU A 79 -4.38 8.19 10.37
C GLU A 79 -4.33 7.10 9.30
N GLU A 80 -3.27 7.06 8.49
CA GLU A 80 -3.07 6.03 7.47
C GLU A 80 -2.61 4.72 8.11
N LEU A 81 -1.82 4.77 9.19
CA LEU A 81 -1.38 3.58 9.93
C LEU A 81 -2.59 2.80 10.48
N ARG A 82 -3.59 3.51 11.01
CA ARG A 82 -4.85 2.90 11.50
C ARG A 82 -5.68 2.25 10.39
N GLY A 83 -5.39 2.58 9.13
CA GLY A 83 -6.03 2.01 7.96
C GLY A 83 -5.33 0.77 7.41
N ILE A 84 -4.21 0.33 7.99
CA ILE A 84 -3.49 -0.87 7.55
C ILE A 84 -3.75 -2.01 8.53
N GLU A 85 -4.35 -3.08 8.03
CA GLU A 85 -4.53 -4.33 8.77
C GLU A 85 -3.53 -5.37 8.27
N VAL A 86 -2.76 -5.95 9.18
CA VAL A 86 -1.83 -7.05 8.90
C VAL A 86 -2.33 -8.30 9.61
N ILE A 87 -2.38 -9.40 8.87
CA ILE A 87 -2.68 -10.72 9.41
C ILE A 87 -1.37 -11.51 9.55
N GLU A 88 -1.19 -12.17 10.68
CA GLU A 88 -0.07 -13.06 10.97
C GLU A 88 -0.59 -14.45 11.35
N GLU A 89 -0.16 -15.48 10.61
CA GLU A 89 -0.47 -16.87 10.92
C GLU A 89 0.75 -17.75 10.63
N ALA A 90 1.08 -18.67 11.54
CA ALA A 90 2.20 -19.60 11.39
C ALA A 90 3.55 -18.91 11.03
N GLY A 91 3.79 -17.70 11.53
CA GLY A 91 5.01 -16.92 11.28
C GLY A 91 5.06 -16.25 9.90
N LEU A 92 3.96 -16.26 9.15
CA LEU A 92 3.81 -15.56 7.88
C LEU A 92 2.90 -14.34 8.08
N MET A 93 3.33 -13.19 7.55
CA MET A 93 2.59 -11.93 7.61
C MET A 93 2.13 -11.48 6.22
N TRP A 94 0.93 -10.94 6.13
CA TRP A 94 0.38 -10.30 4.92
C TRP A 94 -0.43 -9.07 5.27
N ILE A 95 -0.47 -8.11 4.36
CA ILE A 95 -1.43 -7.01 4.48
C ILE A 95 -2.79 -7.56 4.05
N LYS A 96 -3.78 -7.48 4.93
CA LYS A 96 -5.15 -7.86 4.62
C LYS A 96 -5.87 -6.71 3.95
N GLU A 97 -5.78 -5.52 4.56
CA GLU A 97 -6.50 -4.32 4.13
C GLU A 97 -5.62 -3.06 4.23
N MET A 98 -5.88 -2.10 3.34
CA MET A 98 -5.27 -0.77 3.34
C MET A 98 -6.29 0.30 3.01
N VAL A 99 -6.45 1.28 3.90
CA VAL A 99 -7.19 2.51 3.64
C VAL A 99 -6.19 3.65 3.41
N LEU A 100 -6.18 4.19 2.20
CA LEU A 100 -5.17 5.16 1.78
C LEU A 100 -5.69 6.60 1.79
N SER A 101 -4.81 7.54 2.14
CA SER A 101 -5.09 8.96 1.97
C SER A 101 -5.07 9.38 0.50
N ALA A 102 -5.69 10.52 0.20
CA ALA A 102 -5.62 11.15 -1.12
C ALA A 102 -4.18 11.39 -1.59
N GLU A 103 -3.27 11.69 -0.66
CA GLU A 103 -1.86 11.93 -0.95
C GLU A 103 -1.16 10.65 -1.42
N THR A 104 -1.37 9.53 -0.72
CA THR A 104 -0.82 8.23 -1.11
C THR A 104 -1.46 7.70 -2.40
N LEU A 105 -2.75 7.93 -2.60
CA LEU A 105 -3.43 7.61 -3.85
C LEU A 105 -2.84 8.37 -5.03
N ASN A 106 -2.60 9.67 -4.89
CA ASN A 106 -1.94 10.47 -5.92
C ASN A 106 -0.56 9.88 -6.29
N LEU A 107 0.24 9.47 -5.31
CA LEU A 107 1.53 8.81 -5.61
C LEU A 107 1.37 7.55 -6.47
N PHE A 108 0.29 6.78 -6.25
CA PHE A 108 0.00 5.59 -7.05
C PHE A 108 -0.52 5.93 -8.44
N LEU A 109 -1.35 6.96 -8.59
CA LEU A 109 -1.86 7.39 -9.89
C LEU A 109 -0.74 7.85 -10.84
N PHE A 110 0.28 8.51 -10.28
CA PHE A 110 1.45 8.96 -11.03
C PHE A 110 2.63 7.98 -10.96
N ALA A 111 2.40 6.75 -10.49
CA ALA A 111 3.47 5.74 -10.40
C ALA A 111 4.08 5.37 -11.75
N GLY A 112 3.32 5.53 -12.83
CA GLY A 112 3.76 5.29 -14.22
C GLY A 112 4.60 6.41 -14.83
N GLU A 113 4.70 7.57 -14.17
CA GLU A 113 5.44 8.70 -14.70
C GLU A 113 6.92 8.35 -14.94
N GLY A 114 7.41 8.65 -16.16
CA GLY A 114 8.78 8.31 -16.59
C GLY A 114 8.95 6.92 -17.23
N PHE A 115 7.92 6.09 -17.30
CA PHE A 115 7.98 4.77 -17.95
C PHE A 115 7.61 4.83 -19.45
N GLY A 116 8.51 5.41 -20.27
CA GLY A 116 8.38 5.39 -21.74
C GLY A 116 7.11 6.05 -22.30
N LYS A 117 6.95 6.01 -23.63
CA LYS A 117 5.84 6.67 -24.34
C LYS A 117 4.46 6.04 -24.08
N ASP A 118 4.42 4.82 -23.54
CA ASP A 118 3.19 4.06 -23.27
C ASP A 118 2.82 4.02 -21.77
N SER A 119 3.47 4.86 -20.95
CA SER A 119 3.09 4.98 -19.54
C SER A 119 1.68 5.53 -19.42
N CYS A 120 0.77 4.73 -18.87
CA CYS A 120 -0.54 5.24 -18.54
C CYS A 120 -0.43 6.13 -17.30
N VAL A 121 -0.44 7.43 -17.58
CA VAL A 121 -0.46 8.49 -16.58
C VAL A 121 -1.70 9.33 -16.88
N PRO A 122 -2.63 9.48 -15.92
CA PRO A 122 -3.75 10.39 -16.10
C PRO A 122 -3.24 11.80 -16.44
N PRO A 123 -3.84 12.51 -17.41
CA PRO A 123 -3.47 13.90 -17.69
C PRO A 123 -3.56 14.73 -16.40
N GLN A 124 -2.54 15.55 -16.12
CA GLN A 124 -2.36 16.21 -14.83
C GLN A 124 -3.54 17.10 -14.39
N GLU A 125 -3.57 17.33 -13.08
CA GLU A 125 -4.64 17.95 -12.29
C GLU A 125 -5.99 17.28 -12.52
N VAL A 126 -6.12 16.10 -11.93
CA VAL A 126 -7.42 15.51 -11.61
C VAL A 126 -8.08 16.39 -10.53
N LYS A 127 -8.52 17.60 -10.92
CA LYS A 127 -8.97 18.70 -10.05
C LYS A 127 -10.07 18.27 -9.07
N ARG A 128 -10.80 17.21 -9.43
CA ARG A 128 -11.95 16.69 -8.70
C ARG A 128 -12.09 15.18 -8.83
N ALA A 129 -10.99 14.42 -8.75
CA ALA A 129 -11.19 13.03 -8.35
C ALA A 129 -11.73 13.07 -6.92
N GLN A 130 -12.83 12.36 -6.66
CA GLN A 130 -13.21 12.03 -5.30
C GLN A 130 -12.16 11.07 -4.74
N LEU A 131 -10.98 11.61 -4.39
CA LEU A 131 -9.94 10.90 -3.64
C LEU A 131 -10.36 10.90 -2.16
N ASN A 132 -11.58 10.43 -1.89
CA ASN A 132 -11.95 10.07 -0.54
C ASN A 132 -11.16 8.82 -0.15
N ARG A 133 -11.06 8.51 1.14
CA ARG A 133 -10.34 7.32 1.63
C ARG A 133 -10.76 6.07 0.83
N VAL A 134 -9.84 5.54 0.03
CA VAL A 134 -10.05 4.33 -0.79
C VAL A 134 -9.57 3.13 0.00
N HIS A 135 -10.36 2.06 -0.01
CA HIS A 135 -10.11 0.83 0.70
C HIS A 135 -9.69 -0.27 -0.28
N PHE A 136 -8.51 -0.83 -0.04
CA PHE A 136 -7.99 -1.99 -0.75
C PHE A 136 -8.02 -3.20 0.18
N ASP A 137 -8.85 -4.17 -0.15
CA ASP A 137 -8.94 -5.48 0.48
C ASP A 137 -8.30 -6.52 -0.43
N PHE A 138 -7.37 -7.28 0.11
CA PHE A 138 -6.64 -8.34 -0.59
C PHE A 138 -7.28 -9.74 -0.44
N GLY A 139 -8.42 -9.84 0.24
CA GLY A 139 -9.18 -11.08 0.40
C GLY A 139 -8.44 -12.15 1.21
N VAL A 140 -7.62 -11.73 2.19
CA VAL A 140 -6.87 -12.65 3.06
C VAL A 140 -7.62 -12.90 4.35
N ASP A 141 -8.41 -13.95 4.39
CA ASP A 141 -9.06 -14.38 5.64
C ASP A 141 -8.14 -15.27 6.51
N SER A 142 -7.16 -15.94 5.88
CA SER A 142 -6.15 -16.78 6.55
C SER A 142 -4.86 -16.82 5.74
N VAL A 143 -3.74 -16.98 6.42
CA VAL A 143 -2.40 -16.96 5.79
C VAL A 143 -1.88 -18.37 5.46
N GLY A 144 -2.77 -19.38 5.45
CA GLY A 144 -2.45 -20.79 5.22
C GLY A 144 -1.44 -21.09 4.09
N TYR A 145 -0.87 -22.29 4.11
CA TYR A 145 0.32 -22.73 3.34
C TYR A 145 0.33 -22.52 1.80
N LEU A 146 -0.73 -21.97 1.18
CA LEU A 146 -0.90 -21.86 -0.26
C LEU A 146 -1.19 -20.43 -0.77
N LEU A 147 -0.95 -19.38 0.02
CA LEU A 147 -1.12 -18.02 -0.51
C LEU A 147 -0.19 -17.78 -1.72
N PRO A 148 -0.72 -17.29 -2.85
CA PRO A 148 0.08 -17.02 -4.03
C PRO A 148 1.12 -15.93 -3.74
N HIS A 149 2.26 -15.97 -4.43
CA HIS A 149 3.29 -14.93 -4.29
C HIS A 149 2.79 -13.52 -4.67
N LEU A 150 1.78 -13.47 -5.53
CA LEU A 150 1.11 -12.27 -5.98
C LEU A 150 -0.34 -12.32 -5.52
N LEU A 151 -0.76 -11.30 -4.78
CA LEU A 151 -2.12 -11.19 -4.27
C LEU A 151 -2.72 -9.86 -4.67
N ASN A 152 -3.83 -9.91 -5.41
CA ASN A 152 -4.50 -8.71 -5.92
C ASN A 152 -5.55 -8.24 -4.93
N SER A 153 -5.71 -6.92 -4.82
CA SER A 153 -6.85 -6.32 -4.13
C SER A 153 -8.10 -6.34 -5.00
N ASN A 154 -9.23 -5.95 -4.40
CA ASN A 154 -10.37 -5.38 -5.13
C ASN A 154 -9.96 -4.25 -6.09
N GLU A 155 -10.80 -4.00 -7.09
CA GLU A 155 -10.70 -2.87 -8.01
C GLU A 155 -11.54 -1.70 -7.49
N GLU A 156 -10.91 -0.54 -7.40
CA GLU A 156 -11.52 0.71 -6.93
C GLU A 156 -11.66 1.68 -8.11
N ALA A 157 -12.86 2.21 -8.30
CA ALA A 157 -13.19 3.09 -9.43
C ALA A 157 -13.28 4.55 -8.99
N LEU A 158 -12.30 5.36 -9.39
CA LEU A 158 -12.28 6.80 -9.17
C LEU A 158 -12.87 7.50 -10.39
N ARG A 159 -13.83 8.39 -10.16
CA ARG A 159 -14.49 9.17 -11.22
C ARG A 159 -14.31 10.65 -10.96
N GLY A 160 -14.33 11.42 -12.04
CA GLY A 160 -14.29 12.88 -11.98
C GLY A 160 -14.41 13.50 -13.36
N GLU A 161 -14.02 14.78 -13.44
CA GLU A 161 -14.04 15.58 -14.65
C GLU A 161 -12.64 16.14 -14.95
N SER A 162 -12.23 16.11 -16.22
CA SER A 162 -11.00 16.73 -16.69
C SER A 162 -11.11 18.27 -16.66
N PRO A 163 -9.99 19.01 -16.83
CA PRO A 163 -10.04 20.47 -16.97
C PRO A 163 -10.95 20.98 -18.11
N GLU A 164 -11.14 20.19 -19.17
CA GLU A 164 -12.03 20.47 -20.30
C GLU A 164 -13.49 20.08 -20.04
N GLY A 165 -13.80 19.51 -18.88
CA GLY A 165 -15.15 19.06 -18.51
C GLY A 165 -15.52 17.66 -19.03
N ASN A 166 -14.56 16.89 -19.55
CA ASN A 166 -14.83 15.52 -19.98
C ASN A 166 -14.90 14.59 -18.76
N PRO A 167 -15.92 13.72 -18.65
CA PRO A 167 -15.95 12.72 -17.59
C PRO A 167 -14.84 11.69 -17.83
N PHE A 168 -14.16 11.31 -16.75
CA PHE A 168 -13.16 10.25 -16.78
C PHE A 168 -13.43 9.21 -15.69
N GLN A 169 -12.86 8.02 -15.90
CA GLN A 169 -12.79 6.96 -14.89
C GLN A 169 -11.36 6.42 -14.82
N ILE A 170 -10.87 6.27 -13.59
CA ILE A 170 -9.65 5.54 -13.27
C ILE A 170 -10.06 4.29 -12.48
N LYS A 171 -9.68 3.12 -12.97
CA LYS A 171 -9.73 1.87 -12.20
C LYS A 171 -8.37 1.61 -11.61
N LEU A 172 -8.32 1.38 -10.30
CA LEU A 172 -7.11 1.21 -9.53
C LEU A 172 -7.20 -0.08 -8.73
N SER A 173 -6.19 -0.94 -8.83
CA SER A 173 -6.02 -2.07 -7.93
C SER A 173 -4.55 -2.24 -7.58
N LEU A 174 -4.29 -2.87 -6.44
CA LEU A 174 -2.95 -3.12 -5.94
C LEU A 174 -2.66 -4.61 -5.98
N THR A 175 -1.41 -4.96 -6.24
CA THR A 175 -0.92 -6.33 -6.11
C THR A 175 0.20 -6.36 -5.08
N GLN A 176 0.01 -7.13 -4.01
CA GLN A 176 1.09 -7.48 -3.08
C GLN A 176 2.02 -8.50 -3.72
N ASP A 177 3.33 -8.26 -3.65
CA ASP A 177 4.41 -9.11 -4.15
C ASP A 177 5.42 -9.36 -3.04
N ARG A 178 5.55 -10.61 -2.58
CA ARG A 178 6.50 -10.99 -1.52
C ARG A 178 7.92 -11.30 -2.01
N ARG A 179 8.23 -11.11 -3.29
CA ARG A 179 9.58 -11.35 -3.85
C ARG A 179 10.59 -10.23 -3.60
#